data_AF-A0A2V7DD56-F1
#
_entry.id   AF-A0A2V7DD56-F1
#
_cell.length_a   1.000
_cell.length_b   1.000
_cell.length_c   1.000
_cell.angle_alpha   90.00
_cell.angle_beta   90.00
_cell.angle_gamma   90.00
#
_symmetry.space_group_name_H-M   'P 1'
#
loop_
_entity.id
_entity.type
_entity.pdbx_description
1 polymer ?
#
loop_
_entity_poly.entity_id
_entity_poly.type
_entity_poly.pdbx_seq_one_letter_code
_entity_poly.pdbx_strand_id
1 'polypeptide(L)' 'MNGRLRAVDADKTFAADQVVIAEHHRFEGVSDPDDMAILYGIETRSGIRGTLTDAFGVYSDPMVGAFIEGVRNVEADR' A
#
# COMPACT_ATOMS: atom_id res chain seq x y z
N MET A 1 5.22 -11.05 13.08
CA MET A 1 3.94 -10.59 12.50
C MET A 1 4.10 -10.61 10.99
N ASN A 2 3.16 -11.23 10.26
CA ASN A 2 3.49 -12.04 9.07
C ASN A 2 3.53 -11.28 7.73
N GLY A 3 3.76 -9.96 7.71
CA GLY A 3 3.82 -9.18 6.47
C GLY A 3 2.56 -9.31 5.59
N ARG A 4 1.38 -9.41 6.21
CA ARG A 4 0.09 -9.56 5.52
C ARG A 4 -0.74 -8.30 5.69
N LEU A 5 -1.47 -7.93 4.64
CA LEU A 5 -2.49 -6.89 4.71
C LEU A 5 -3.74 -7.45 5.40
N ARG A 6 -4.29 -6.73 6.38
CA ARG A 6 -5.55 -7.07 7.04
C ARG A 6 -6.65 -6.11 6.59
N ALA A 7 -7.79 -6.66 6.17
CA ALA A 7 -8.96 -5.83 5.91
C ALA A 7 -9.54 -5.31 7.23
N VAL A 8 -9.97 -4.05 7.25
CA VAL A 8 -10.56 -3.41 8.44
C VAL A 8 -11.95 -3.97 8.73
N ASP A 9 -12.78 -4.06 7.69
CA ASP A 9 -14.19 -4.47 7.80
C ASP A 9 -14.43 -5.97 7.54
N ALA A 10 -13.36 -6.73 7.34
CA ALA A 10 -13.44 -8.18 7.13
C ALA A 10 -12.37 -8.88 7.96
N ASP A 11 -12.72 -10.01 8.56
CA ASP A 11 -11.75 -10.89 9.22
C ASP A 11 -10.93 -11.69 8.18
N LYS A 12 -10.25 -10.96 7.30
CA LYS A 12 -9.49 -11.49 6.16
C LYS A 12 -8.11 -10.85 6.12
N THR A 13 -7.12 -11.68 5.74
CA THR A 13 -5.75 -11.22 5.51
C THR A 13 -5.23 -11.68 4.15
N PHE A 14 -4.43 -10.83 3.52
CA PHE A 14 -3.94 -11.02 2.15
C PHE A 14 -2.42 -11.03 2.13
N ALA A 15 -1.84 -11.98 1.40
CA ALA A 15 -0.44 -11.90 0.99
C ALA A 15 -0.29 -10.88 -0.15
N ALA A 16 0.94 -10.41 -0.36
CA ALA A 16 1.23 -9.39 -1.36
C ALA A 16 0.83 -9.81 -2.79
N ASP A 17 1.00 -11.09 -3.14
CA ASP A 17 0.63 -11.67 -4.45
C ASP A 17 -0.90 -11.79 -4.68
N GLN A 18 -1.69 -11.61 -3.63
CA GLN A 18 -3.16 -11.59 -3.66
C GLN A 18 -3.73 -10.17 -3.81
N VAL A 19 -2.86 -9.16 -3.78
CA VAL A 19 -3.19 -7.74 -3.87
C VAL A 19 -2.57 -7.17 -5.13
N VAL A 20 -3.19 -6.11 -5.63
CA VAL A 20 -2.76 -5.35 -6.79
C VAL A 20 -2.85 -3.85 -6.45
N ILE A 21 -1.82 -3.09 -6.81
CA ILE A 21 -1.87 -1.62 -6.76
C ILE A 21 -2.52 -1.14 -8.05
N ALA A 22 -3.72 -0.57 -7.92
CA ALA A 22 -4.48 -0.02 -9.04
C ALA A 22 -4.04 1.39 -9.39
N GLU A 23 -3.69 2.19 -8.37
CA GLU A 23 -3.17 3.55 -8.50
C GLU A 23 -2.37 3.94 -7.23
N HIS A 24 -1.54 4.96 -7.32
CA HIS A 24 -0.89 5.56 -6.17
C HIS A 24 -0.78 7.07 -6.31
N HIS A 25 -0.90 7.78 -5.19
CA HIS A 25 -0.76 9.23 -5.12
C HIS A 25 0.25 9.58 -4.04
N ARG A 26 1.18 10.48 -4.39
CA ARG A 26 2.16 11.02 -3.46
C ARG A 26 1.74 12.41 -3.02
N PHE A 27 1.71 12.61 -1.72
CA PHE A 27 1.49 13.89 -1.08
C PHE A 27 2.82 14.37 -0.54
N GLU A 28 3.24 15.55 -0.97
CA GLU A 28 4.45 16.21 -0.50
C GLU A 28 4.01 17.47 0.24
N GLY A 29 4.21 17.52 1.56
CA GLY A 29 4.02 18.75 2.31
C GLY A 29 5.08 19.77 1.94
N VAL A 30 4.66 21.02 1.74
CA VAL A 30 5.56 22.14 1.38
C VAL A 30 6.56 22.51 2.49
N SER A 31 6.51 21.90 3.68
CA SER A 31 7.25 22.40 4.84
C SER A 31 7.70 21.35 5.87
N ASP A 32 7.03 20.20 5.99
CA ASP A 32 7.41 19.15 6.96
C ASP A 32 7.60 17.79 6.25
N PRO A 33 8.75 17.11 6.38
CA PRO A 33 8.89 15.74 5.92
C PRO A 33 7.91 14.76 6.59
N ASP A 34 7.33 15.09 7.75
CA ASP A 34 6.27 14.32 8.39
C ASP A 34 4.94 14.37 7.60
N ASP A 35 4.76 15.38 6.74
CA ASP A 35 3.58 15.51 5.86
C ASP A 35 3.71 14.68 4.57
N MET A 36 4.83 13.99 4.36
CA MET A 36 5.04 13.19 3.15
C MET A 36 4.39 11.81 3.28
N ALA A 37 3.36 11.57 2.47
CA ALA A 37 2.62 10.32 2.46
C ALA A 37 2.45 9.77 1.05
N ILE A 38 2.45 8.45 0.92
CA ILE A 38 2.01 7.74 -0.28
C ILE A 38 0.69 7.04 0.05
N LEU A 39 -0.33 7.30 -0.76
CA LEU A 39 -1.61 6.60 -0.71
C LEU A 39 -1.69 5.63 -1.88
N TYR A 40 -1.80 4.34 -1.57
CA TYR A 40 -2.02 3.28 -2.54
C TYR A 40 -3.51 2.94 -2.61
N GLY A 41 -4.09 3.01 -3.80
CA GLY A 41 -5.37 2.38 -4.11
C GLY A 41 -5.14 0.91 -4.43
N ILE A 42 -5.67 0.02 -3.61
CA ILE A 42 -5.42 -1.43 -3.72
C ILE A 42 -6.69 -2.22 -3.94
N GLU A 43 -6.55 -3.30 -4.71
CA GLU A 43 -7.61 -4.27 -4.98
C GLU A 43 -7.08 -5.69 -4.77
N THR A 44 -7.86 -6.54 -4.11
CA THR A 44 -7.56 -7.97 -4.00
C THR A 44 -8.16 -8.73 -5.19
N ARG A 45 -7.62 -9.92 -5.49
CA ARG A 45 -8.20 -10.79 -6.53
C ARG A 45 -9.65 -11.21 -6.27
N SER A 46 -10.13 -11.09 -5.03
CA SER A 46 -11.53 -11.36 -4.67
C SER A 46 -12.43 -10.12 -4.81
N GLY A 47 -11.93 -9.02 -5.39
CA GLY A 47 -12.67 -7.78 -5.61
C GLY A 47 -12.80 -6.87 -4.39
N ILE A 48 -12.07 -7.14 -3.30
CA ILE A 48 -12.07 -6.25 -2.12
C ILE A 48 -11.16 -5.08 -2.44
N ARG A 49 -11.68 -3.85 -2.28
CA ARG A 49 -10.94 -2.62 -2.52
C ARG A 49 -10.67 -1.90 -1.20
N GLY A 50 -9.56 -1.19 -1.16
CA GLY A 50 -9.19 -0.38 -0.01
C GLY A 50 -8.04 0.55 -0.33
N THR A 51 -7.56 1.21 0.72
CA THR A 51 -6.39 2.06 0.66
C THR A 51 -5.34 1.59 1.65
N LEU A 52 -4.07 1.83 1.30
CA LEU A 52 -2.93 1.66 2.20
C LEU A 52 -2.11 2.94 2.15
N THR A 53 -1.73 3.46 3.32
CA THR A 53 -0.88 4.65 3.43
C THR A 53 0.50 4.26 3.94
N ASP A 54 1.55 4.82 3.36
CA ASP A 54 2.91 4.77 3.87
C ASP A 54 3.43 6.20 4.06
N ALA A 55 4.32 6.40 5.02
CA ALA A 55 5.10 7.63 5.11
C ALA A 55 6.25 7.56 4.10
N PHE A 56 6.66 8.69 3.54
CA PHE A 56 7.78 8.73 2.60
C PHE A 56 9.08 9.17 3.28
N GLY A 57 10.21 8.59 2.86
CA GLY A 57 11.54 8.96 3.36
C GLY A 57 11.94 8.22 4.65
N VAL A 58 12.60 8.91 5.59
CA VAL A 58 13.14 8.30 6.82
C VAL A 58 12.07 7.76 7.77
N TYR A 59 10.81 8.11 7.53
CA TYR A 59 9.67 7.69 8.34
C TYR A 59 8.88 6.53 7.73
N SER A 60 9.29 6.00 6.57
CA SER A 60 8.60 4.87 5.96
C SER A 60 8.60 3.65 6.88
N ASP A 61 7.48 2.92 6.88
CA ASP A 61 7.40 1.68 7.64
C ASP A 61 8.07 0.55 6.83
N PRO A 62 9.16 -0.07 7.32
CA PRO A 62 9.84 -1.15 6.61
C PRO A 62 8.92 -2.33 6.28
N MET A 63 7.88 -2.58 7.07
CA MET A 63 6.90 -3.63 6.80
C MET A 63 5.98 -3.26 5.64
N VAL A 64 5.60 -1.99 5.52
CA VAL A 64 4.79 -1.51 4.40
C VAL A 64 5.61 -1.55 3.12
N GLY A 65 6.86 -1.07 3.16
CA GLY A 65 7.79 -1.17 2.04
C GLY A 65 7.98 -2.62 1.57
N ALA A 66 8.32 -3.53 2.50
CA ALA A 66 8.50 -4.95 2.18
C ALA A 66 7.22 -5.62 1.63
N PHE A 67 6.04 -5.20 2.12
CA PHE A 67 4.77 -5.69 1.57
C PHE A 67 4.59 -5.22 0.13
N ILE A 68 4.75 -3.91 -0.12
CA ILE A 68 4.55 -3.27 -1.44
C ILE A 68 5.52 -3.82 -2.48
N GLU A 69 6.78 -4.13 -2.13
CA GLU A 69 7.74 -4.79 -3.04
C GLU A 69 7.23 -6.12 -3.60
N GLY A 70 6.38 -6.84 -2.85
CA GLY A 70 5.77 -8.09 -3.29
C GLY A 70 4.44 -7.94 -4.04
N VAL A 71 3.90 -6.71 -4.14
CA VAL A 71 2.59 -6.45 -4.77
C VAL A 71 2.78 -6.14 -6.26
N ARG A 72 1.91 -6.71 -7.10
CA ARG A 72 1.89 -6.39 -8.55
C ARG A 72 1.29 -5.00 -8.78
N ASN A 73 1.92 -4.22 -9.67
CA ASN A 73 1.41 -2.91 -10.11
C ASN A 73 0.75 -3.01 -11.50
N VAL A 74 -0.47 -2.48 -11.65
CA VAL A 74 -1.21 -2.48 -12.94
C VAL A 74 -0.64 -1.48 -13.94
N GLU A 75 -0.05 -0.38 -13.49
CA GLU A 75 0.52 0.63 -14.38
C GLU A 75 1.73 0.11 -15.15
N ALA A 76 2.49 -0.84 -14.56
CA ALA A 76 3.64 -1.45 -15.20
C ALA A 76 3.27 -2.45 -16.32
N ASP A 77 2.00 -2.84 -16.43
CA ASP A 77 1.48 -3.79 -17.43
C ASP A 77 0.76 -3.11 -18.62
N ARG A 78 0.74 -1.76 -18.66
CA ARG A 78 0.18 -0.97 -19.77
C ARG A 78 1.27 -0.40 -20.66
#